data_AF-A0A8B8F0S0-F1
#
_entry.id   AF-A0A8B8F0S0-F1
#
_cell.length_a   1.000
_cell.length_b   1.000
_cell.length_c   1.000
_cell.angle_alpha   90.00
_cell.angle_beta   90.00
_cell.angle_gamma   90.00
#
_symmetry.space_group_name_H-M   'P 1'
#
loop_
_entity.id
_entity.type
_entity.pdbx_description
1 polymer ?
#
loop_
_entity_poly.entity_id
_entity_poly.type
_entity_poly.pdbx_seq_one_letter_code
_entity_poly.pdbx_strand_id
1 'polypeptide(L)'
;MGQQISVETLCGQDEDFGGRYWCSFEPYPYRVGPRKLSYMGILNGEGPRRGKRCLVKAFRQGCAMKEDWNHEIERAKMAKSLAMEFNKEMSEIGQRVNLVIHTPMLVEIDEVSSYMCIALLLGKPKKKIRELEYVSVEPYLSGKFQNFNSSKTKMFDSMVMNAFSHYTWCCTQGECVVTGMKGVKEFEDYFLTTPVIHSREGKYGRTDLGQMGIDNFFANHQCNNFCRDLPRLDELGCFPKDSDLDLVAFQLESAGGIFTKKFNSDIPVIPRIGSTVHCDKPSHCVCEFFRLPCPHRIEHTSGLIYAINRSYVQEKIR
;
A
#
# COMPACT_ATOMS: atom_id res chain seq x y z
N MET A 1 -42.72 0.99 7.85
CA MET A 1 -41.46 1.43 7.22
C MET A 1 -40.47 1.68 8.33
N GLY A 2 -39.52 0.76 8.56
CA GLY A 2 -38.52 0.94 9.61
C GLY A 2 -37.55 2.05 9.19
N GLN A 3 -37.36 3.07 10.02
CA GLN A 3 -36.29 4.06 9.81
C GLN A 3 -34.95 3.32 9.82
N GLN A 4 -34.22 3.41 8.71
CA GLN A 4 -32.88 2.87 8.59
C GLN A 4 -31.95 3.73 9.45
N ILE A 5 -31.27 3.13 10.41
CA ILE A 5 -30.28 3.83 11.25
C ILE A 5 -29.08 4.14 10.34
N SER A 6 -28.89 5.41 10.01
CA SER A 6 -27.76 5.90 9.21
C SER A 6 -26.99 6.99 9.94
N VAL A 7 -25.71 7.13 9.61
CA VAL A 7 -24.91 8.31 9.92
C VAL A 7 -24.84 9.16 8.65
N GLU A 8 -24.92 10.48 8.82
CA GLU A 8 -24.88 11.43 7.72
C GLU A 8 -23.63 12.30 7.78
N THR A 9 -23.17 12.75 6.61
CA THR A 9 -22.07 13.70 6.47
C THR A 9 -22.61 15.05 6.05
N LEU A 10 -21.84 16.12 6.28
CA LEU A 10 -22.01 17.36 5.56
C LEU A 10 -21.72 17.14 4.06
N CYS A 11 -22.15 18.11 3.26
CA CYS A 11 -21.93 18.11 1.83
C CYS A 11 -20.47 18.43 1.49
N GLY A 12 -19.85 17.61 0.65
CA GLY A 12 -18.54 17.84 0.03
C GLY A 12 -18.62 17.96 -1.48
N GLN A 13 -17.51 18.38 -2.10
CA GLN A 13 -17.36 18.45 -3.54
C GLN A 13 -16.55 17.26 -4.05
N ASP A 14 -17.05 16.56 -5.07
CA ASP A 14 -16.32 15.49 -5.75
C ASP A 14 -15.43 16.10 -6.84
N GLU A 15 -14.12 16.15 -6.60
CA GLU A 15 -13.15 16.71 -7.55
C GLU A 15 -13.03 15.88 -8.84
N ASP A 16 -13.30 14.58 -8.76
CA ASP A 16 -13.04 13.65 -9.85
C ASP A 16 -14.19 13.60 -10.86
N PHE A 17 -15.43 13.67 -10.37
CA PHE A 17 -16.64 13.52 -11.19
C PHE A 17 -17.53 14.77 -11.21
N GLY A 18 -17.18 15.77 -10.42
CA GLY A 18 -18.01 16.94 -10.20
C GLY A 18 -19.29 16.63 -9.40
N GLY A 19 -19.95 17.71 -9.00
CA GLY A 19 -21.14 17.67 -8.17
C GLY A 19 -20.85 17.82 -6.68
N ARG A 20 -21.94 17.91 -5.92
CA ARG A 20 -21.94 18.14 -4.49
C ARG A 20 -22.70 17.01 -3.82
N TYR A 21 -22.06 16.30 -2.90
CA TYR A 21 -22.64 15.12 -2.29
C TYR A 21 -22.49 15.11 -0.78
N TRP A 22 -23.50 14.59 -0.08
CA TRP A 22 -23.35 14.06 1.26
C TRP A 22 -23.58 12.54 1.22
N CYS A 23 -23.17 11.85 2.27
CA CYS A 23 -23.29 10.40 2.36
C CYS A 23 -24.17 10.00 3.53
N SER A 24 -25.14 9.12 3.28
CA SER A 24 -25.82 8.35 4.33
C SER A 24 -25.21 6.94 4.36
N PHE A 25 -24.72 6.50 5.52
CA PHE A 25 -24.01 5.21 5.63
C PHE A 25 -24.36 4.44 6.90
N GLU A 26 -24.13 3.12 6.85
CA GLU A 26 -24.43 2.23 7.98
C GLU A 26 -23.51 2.50 9.17
N PRO A 27 -24.00 2.46 10.43
CA PRO A 27 -23.16 2.67 11.61
C PRO A 27 -22.20 1.50 11.89
N TYR A 28 -22.31 0.40 11.14
CA TYR A 28 -21.48 -0.79 11.30
C TYR A 28 -20.44 -0.87 10.18
N PRO A 29 -19.16 -1.12 10.50
CA PRO A 29 -18.13 -1.18 9.49
C PRO A 29 -18.31 -2.43 8.61
N TYR A 30 -18.38 -2.21 7.31
CA TYR A 30 -18.31 -3.25 6.29
C TYR A 30 -16.94 -3.95 6.30
N ARG A 31 -15.85 -3.20 6.52
CA ARG A 31 -14.49 -3.75 6.72
C ARG A 31 -13.76 -3.07 7.86
N VAL A 32 -12.98 -3.87 8.59
CA VAL A 32 -12.13 -3.41 9.69
C VAL A 32 -10.67 -3.54 9.28
N GLY A 33 -10.04 -2.42 8.98
CA GLY A 33 -8.60 -2.34 8.75
C GLY A 33 -7.82 -2.14 10.05
N PRO A 34 -6.48 -2.20 9.97
CA PRO A 34 -5.62 -1.98 11.14
C PRO A 34 -5.75 -0.55 11.68
N ARG A 35 -5.82 0.45 10.79
CA ARG A 35 -5.92 1.89 11.15
C ARG A 35 -7.26 2.53 10.86
N LYS A 36 -8.04 1.97 9.93
CA LYS A 36 -9.27 2.58 9.42
C LYS A 36 -10.40 1.58 9.39
N LEU A 37 -11.60 2.09 9.57
CA LEU A 37 -12.86 1.39 9.39
C LEU A 37 -13.45 1.86 8.06
N SER A 38 -14.05 0.93 7.32
CA SER A 38 -14.77 1.24 6.08
C SER A 38 -16.23 0.88 6.26
N TYR A 39 -17.12 1.85 6.02
CA TYR A 39 -18.56 1.73 6.11
C TYR A 39 -19.17 1.78 4.71
N MET A 40 -20.22 1.00 4.49
CA MET A 40 -20.98 1.05 3.24
C MET A 40 -21.96 2.23 3.29
N GLY A 41 -21.97 3.05 2.24
CA GLY A 41 -22.86 4.19 2.13
C GLY A 41 -23.45 4.38 0.74
N ILE A 42 -24.34 5.37 0.64
CA ILE A 42 -24.95 5.86 -0.59
C ILE A 42 -24.67 7.35 -0.71
N LEU A 43 -24.25 7.79 -1.90
CA LEU A 43 -24.08 9.19 -2.22
C LEU A 43 -25.45 9.85 -2.50
N ASN A 44 -25.75 10.91 -1.77
CA ASN A 44 -26.88 11.79 -2.01
C ASN A 44 -26.39 13.12 -2.59
N GLY A 45 -27.29 13.95 -3.10
CA GLY A 45 -26.96 15.29 -3.59
C GLY A 45 -27.09 15.49 -5.09
N GLU A 46 -26.39 16.49 -5.60
CA GLU A 46 -26.55 17.04 -6.94
C GLU A 46 -25.32 16.70 -7.79
N GLY A 47 -25.44 15.64 -8.58
CA GLY A 47 -24.41 15.26 -9.54
C GLY A 47 -24.60 13.84 -10.10
N PRO A 48 -23.77 13.45 -11.09
CA PRO A 48 -23.93 12.19 -11.84
C PRO A 48 -23.82 10.92 -10.98
N ARG A 49 -23.24 11.02 -9.78
CA ARG A 49 -23.03 9.88 -8.87
C ARG A 49 -24.10 9.74 -7.79
N ARG A 50 -25.15 10.55 -7.82
CA ARG A 50 -26.29 10.43 -6.89
C ARG A 50 -26.86 9.00 -6.94
N GLY A 51 -27.11 8.41 -5.77
CA GLY A 51 -27.63 7.06 -5.59
C GLY A 51 -26.59 5.95 -5.77
N LYS A 52 -25.33 6.26 -6.11
CA LYS A 52 -24.27 5.24 -6.22
C LYS A 52 -23.74 4.86 -4.84
N ARG A 53 -23.31 3.61 -4.71
CA ARG A 53 -22.62 3.11 -3.51
C ARG A 53 -21.25 3.76 -3.35
N CYS A 54 -20.90 4.06 -2.11
CA CYS A 54 -19.58 4.55 -1.72
C CYS A 54 -19.06 3.79 -0.48
N LEU A 55 -17.77 3.95 -0.23
CA LEU A 55 -17.16 3.58 1.04
C LEU A 55 -16.79 4.85 1.80
N VAL A 56 -17.26 4.93 3.04
CA VAL A 56 -16.84 5.96 4.00
C VAL A 56 -15.74 5.36 4.86
N LYS A 57 -14.56 5.98 4.88
CA LYS A 57 -13.43 5.58 5.72
C LYS A 57 -13.33 6.53 6.91
N ALA A 58 -13.24 5.96 8.10
CA ALA A 58 -12.92 6.69 9.32
C ALA A 58 -11.67 6.09 9.98
N PHE A 59 -10.89 6.91 10.68
CA PHE A 59 -9.80 6.38 11.51
C PHE A 59 -10.38 5.51 12.63
N ARG A 60 -9.71 4.43 13.00
CA ARG A 60 -10.21 3.46 13.98
C ARG A 60 -10.21 4.03 15.41
N GLN A 61 -9.26 4.92 15.71
CA GLN A 61 -9.09 5.55 17.01
C GLN A 61 -9.08 7.06 16.82
N GLY A 62 -9.50 7.79 17.87
CA GLY A 62 -9.55 9.25 17.85
C GLY A 62 -10.71 9.81 17.04
N CYS A 63 -10.72 11.15 16.97
CA CYS A 63 -11.62 11.99 16.19
C CYS A 63 -10.73 12.71 15.18
N ALA A 64 -10.78 12.28 13.91
CA ALA A 64 -9.89 12.81 12.89
C ALA A 64 -10.32 14.22 12.47
N MET A 65 -9.36 15.11 12.35
CA MET A 65 -9.51 16.43 11.74
C MET A 65 -9.23 16.32 10.23
N LYS A 66 -9.51 17.40 9.48
CA LYS A 66 -9.26 17.43 8.04
C LYS A 66 -7.79 17.16 7.70
N GLU A 67 -6.88 17.70 8.50
CA GLU A 67 -5.42 17.62 8.29
C GLU A 67 -4.87 16.20 8.44
N ASP A 68 -5.52 15.35 9.25
CA ASP A 68 -5.13 13.94 9.42
C ASP A 68 -5.23 13.14 8.11
N TRP A 69 -6.01 13.64 7.16
CA TRP A 69 -6.22 13.03 5.85
C TRP A 69 -5.31 13.58 4.75
N ASN A 70 -4.53 14.64 5.01
CA ASN A 70 -3.71 15.33 4.00
C ASN A 70 -2.83 14.34 3.21
N HIS A 71 -2.06 13.51 3.91
CA HIS A 71 -1.19 12.53 3.26
C HIS A 71 -1.96 11.50 2.40
N GLU A 72 -3.21 11.15 2.72
CA GLU A 72 -4.00 10.25 1.85
C GLU A 72 -4.50 10.95 0.60
N ILE A 73 -4.94 12.19 0.72
CA ILE A 73 -5.36 13.00 -0.42
C ILE A 73 -4.17 13.28 -1.33
N GLU A 74 -3.02 13.66 -0.78
CA GLU A 74 -1.79 13.90 -1.55
C GLU A 74 -1.33 12.64 -2.28
N ARG A 75 -1.33 11.47 -1.62
CA ARG A 75 -1.01 10.20 -2.29
C ARG A 75 -2.00 9.87 -3.41
N ALA A 76 -3.29 10.08 -3.18
CA ALA A 76 -4.32 9.80 -4.19
C ALA A 76 -4.15 10.70 -5.41
N LYS A 77 -3.96 12.01 -5.22
CA LYS A 77 -3.74 12.98 -6.31
C LYS A 77 -2.46 12.67 -7.08
N MET A 78 -1.35 12.45 -6.38
CA MET A 78 -0.06 12.11 -7.02
C MET A 78 -0.17 10.84 -7.85
N ALA A 79 -0.67 9.74 -7.24
CA ALA A 79 -0.76 8.47 -7.94
C ALA A 79 -1.76 8.49 -9.10
N LYS A 80 -2.87 9.25 -8.96
CA LYS A 80 -3.82 9.48 -10.06
C LYS A 80 -3.16 10.18 -11.25
N SER A 81 -2.40 11.25 -11.01
CA SER A 81 -1.69 11.97 -12.06
C SER A 81 -0.73 11.03 -12.81
N LEU A 82 0.08 10.27 -12.07
CA LEU A 82 1.03 9.32 -12.64
C LEU A 82 0.34 8.18 -13.41
N ALA A 83 -0.80 7.69 -12.91
CA ALA A 83 -1.60 6.69 -13.59
C ALA A 83 -2.17 7.20 -14.92
N MET A 84 -2.61 8.46 -14.97
CA MET A 84 -3.10 9.06 -16.21
C MET A 84 -2.01 9.17 -17.27
N GLU A 85 -0.79 9.56 -16.89
CA GLU A 85 0.36 9.61 -17.79
C GLU A 85 0.76 8.20 -18.26
N PHE A 86 0.84 7.23 -17.33
CA PHE A 86 1.12 5.83 -17.66
C PHE A 86 0.10 5.24 -18.64
N ASN A 87 -1.19 5.47 -18.42
CA ASN A 87 -2.26 4.98 -19.31
C ASN A 87 -2.10 5.55 -20.72
N LYS A 88 -1.72 6.83 -20.83
CA LYS A 88 -1.47 7.47 -22.11
C LYS A 88 -0.31 6.78 -22.84
N GLU A 89 0.82 6.58 -22.17
CA GLU A 89 1.98 5.90 -22.77
C GLU A 89 1.67 4.45 -23.18
N MET A 90 0.96 3.71 -22.32
CA MET A 90 0.53 2.35 -22.63
C MET A 90 -0.38 2.32 -23.88
N SER A 91 -1.28 3.28 -24.00
CA SER A 91 -2.14 3.40 -25.19
C SER A 91 -1.34 3.69 -26.46
N GLU A 92 -0.29 4.52 -26.39
CA GLU A 92 0.57 4.87 -27.54
C GLU A 92 1.34 3.66 -28.07
N ILE A 93 1.76 2.75 -27.19
CA ILE A 93 2.41 1.48 -27.56
C ILE A 93 1.42 0.32 -27.82
N GLY A 94 0.13 0.64 -27.93
CA GLY A 94 -0.93 -0.33 -28.25
C GLY A 94 -1.28 -1.30 -27.12
N GLN A 95 -0.84 -1.05 -25.89
CA GLN A 95 -1.21 -1.83 -24.71
C GLN A 95 -2.54 -1.32 -24.16
N ARG A 96 -3.51 -2.23 -24.01
CA ARG A 96 -4.81 -1.92 -23.43
C ARG A 96 -4.75 -2.12 -21.92
N VAL A 97 -4.26 -1.11 -21.21
CA VAL A 97 -4.23 -1.08 -19.75
C VAL A 97 -4.73 0.29 -19.31
N ASN A 98 -5.66 0.31 -18.36
CA ASN A 98 -6.17 1.56 -17.81
C ASN A 98 -6.23 1.49 -16.28
N LEU A 99 -5.34 2.24 -15.63
CA LEU A 99 -5.30 2.39 -14.18
C LEU A 99 -6.17 3.57 -13.75
N VAL A 100 -7.17 3.32 -12.91
CA VAL A 100 -8.10 4.33 -12.42
C VAL A 100 -7.94 4.47 -10.92
N ILE A 101 -7.42 5.61 -10.47
CA ILE A 101 -7.28 5.97 -9.06
C ILE A 101 -8.19 7.15 -8.78
N HIS A 102 -8.99 7.07 -7.73
CA HIS A 102 -9.89 8.13 -7.32
C HIS A 102 -9.31 8.98 -6.20
N THR A 103 -9.53 10.29 -6.28
CA THR A 103 -9.33 11.21 -5.17
C THR A 103 -10.50 11.06 -4.19
N PRO A 104 -10.27 10.67 -2.94
CA PRO A 104 -11.34 10.60 -1.95
C PRO A 104 -11.91 11.99 -1.68
N MET A 105 -13.23 12.09 -1.53
CA MET A 105 -13.88 13.30 -1.04
C MET A 105 -13.74 13.37 0.47
N LEU A 106 -13.21 14.46 1.02
CA LEU A 106 -13.20 14.69 2.47
C LEU A 106 -14.48 15.41 2.89
N VAL A 107 -15.19 14.82 3.83
CA VAL A 107 -16.41 15.38 4.40
C VAL A 107 -16.41 15.25 5.91
N GLU A 108 -17.05 16.22 6.54
CA GLU A 108 -17.28 16.24 7.98
C GLU A 108 -18.56 15.47 8.31
N ILE A 109 -18.61 14.84 9.48
CA ILE A 109 -19.82 14.20 10.00
C ILE A 109 -20.78 15.28 10.52
N ASP A 110 -22.03 15.23 10.04
CA ASP A 110 -23.10 16.15 10.43
C ASP A 110 -23.90 15.53 11.59
N GLU A 111 -24.89 14.71 11.27
CA GLU A 111 -25.75 14.05 12.25
C GLU A 111 -25.40 12.57 12.44
N VAL A 112 -25.23 12.17 13.70
CA VAL A 112 -25.22 10.75 14.08
C VAL A 112 -26.60 10.40 14.60
N SER A 113 -27.36 9.59 13.85
CA SER A 113 -28.71 9.20 14.25
C SER A 113 -28.75 8.66 15.69
N SER A 114 -29.61 9.28 16.51
CA SER A 114 -29.76 9.02 17.96
C SER A 114 -30.27 7.60 18.29
N TYR A 115 -30.69 6.82 17.29
CA TYR A 115 -31.14 5.44 17.44
C TYR A 115 -30.01 4.41 17.65
N MET A 116 -28.75 4.85 17.80
CA MET A 116 -27.62 4.01 18.21
C MET A 116 -27.81 3.32 19.59
N CYS A 117 -28.85 3.66 20.35
CA CYS A 117 -29.18 3.08 21.66
C CYS A 117 -29.38 1.54 21.64
N ILE A 118 -29.77 0.92 20.51
CA ILE A 118 -29.90 -0.55 20.41
C ILE A 118 -28.54 -1.25 20.32
N ALA A 119 -27.49 -0.54 19.88
CA ALA A 119 -26.15 -1.12 19.69
C ALA A 119 -25.41 -1.41 21.01
N LEU A 120 -25.86 -0.83 22.14
CA LEU A 120 -25.37 -1.16 23.49
C LEU A 120 -25.59 -2.65 23.83
N LEU A 121 -26.52 -3.33 23.16
CA LEU A 121 -26.87 -4.72 23.44
C LEU A 121 -26.06 -5.77 22.63
N LEU A 122 -25.35 -5.38 21.56
CA LEU A 122 -24.83 -6.35 20.56
C LEU A 122 -23.30 -6.51 20.48
N GLY A 123 -22.51 -5.87 21.36
CA GLY A 123 -21.09 -6.20 21.57
C GLY A 123 -20.11 -6.03 20.38
N LYS A 124 -20.50 -5.36 19.30
CA LYS A 124 -19.70 -5.13 18.07
C LYS A 124 -18.86 -3.84 18.16
N PRO A 125 -17.82 -3.63 17.31
CA PRO A 125 -16.70 -2.74 17.62
C PRO A 125 -17.08 -1.28 17.89
N LYS A 126 -16.44 -0.75 18.93
CA LYS A 126 -16.78 0.44 19.72
C LYS A 126 -16.28 1.78 19.14
N LYS A 127 -16.25 2.00 17.81
CA LYS A 127 -16.01 3.36 17.34
C LYS A 127 -17.32 4.14 17.39
N LYS A 128 -17.45 5.02 18.36
CA LYS A 128 -18.45 6.08 18.35
C LYS A 128 -17.98 7.13 17.35
N ILE A 129 -18.57 7.16 16.16
CA ILE A 129 -18.40 8.27 15.21
C ILE A 129 -18.93 9.52 15.90
N ARG A 130 -18.19 10.62 15.80
CA ARG A 130 -18.51 11.89 16.46
C ARG A 130 -18.89 12.92 15.40
N GLU A 131 -19.78 13.83 15.78
CA GLU A 131 -19.98 15.09 15.05
C GLU A 131 -18.64 15.80 14.89
N LEU A 132 -18.47 16.55 13.79
CA LEU A 132 -17.24 17.26 13.43
C LEU A 132 -16.03 16.38 13.06
N GLU A 133 -16.15 15.05 13.12
CA GLU A 133 -15.10 14.15 12.64
C GLU A 133 -15.03 14.20 11.10
N TYR A 134 -13.82 14.31 10.54
CA TYR A 134 -13.61 14.17 9.10
C TYR A 134 -13.45 12.71 8.69
N VAL A 135 -14.13 12.34 7.61
CA VAL A 135 -14.05 11.04 6.96
C VAL A 135 -13.71 11.19 5.47
N SER A 136 -13.14 10.15 4.87
CA SER A 136 -12.94 10.11 3.42
C SER A 136 -13.99 9.24 2.75
N VAL A 137 -14.51 9.71 1.62
CA VAL A 137 -15.55 9.02 0.84
C VAL A 137 -14.98 8.69 -0.53
N GLU A 138 -14.98 7.41 -0.87
CA GLU A 138 -14.50 6.91 -2.16
C GLU A 138 -15.58 6.07 -2.85
N PRO A 139 -15.52 5.89 -4.19
CA PRO A 139 -16.41 4.98 -4.89
C PRO A 139 -16.32 3.56 -4.33
N TYR A 140 -17.47 2.90 -4.19
CA TYR A 140 -17.46 1.48 -3.89
C TYR A 140 -17.03 0.70 -5.13
N LEU A 141 -15.90 0.00 -5.04
CA LEU A 141 -15.40 -0.86 -6.10
C LEU A 141 -16.11 -2.22 -6.06
N SER A 142 -17.03 -2.43 -7.00
CA SER A 142 -17.80 -3.68 -7.10
C SER A 142 -16.99 -4.77 -7.78
N GLY A 143 -16.72 -5.88 -7.07
CA GLY A 143 -16.04 -7.04 -7.64
C GLY A 143 -15.06 -7.68 -6.66
N LYS A 144 -14.15 -8.52 -7.19
CA LYS A 144 -13.15 -9.22 -6.38
C LYS A 144 -12.03 -8.25 -6.00
N PHE A 145 -12.10 -7.71 -4.79
CA PHE A 145 -11.05 -6.87 -4.24
C PHE A 145 -9.77 -7.69 -4.01
N GLN A 146 -8.64 -7.24 -4.58
CA GLN A 146 -7.36 -7.94 -4.51
C GLN A 146 -6.19 -6.99 -4.26
N ASN A 147 -5.13 -7.53 -3.67
CA ASN A 147 -3.83 -6.87 -3.56
C ASN A 147 -2.97 -7.30 -4.74
N PHE A 148 -2.75 -6.39 -5.69
CA PHE A 148 -2.10 -6.74 -6.95
C PHE A 148 -0.59 -6.95 -6.81
N ASN A 149 0.07 -6.39 -5.78
CA ASN A 149 1.48 -6.68 -5.49
C ASN A 149 1.70 -7.97 -4.67
N SER A 150 0.67 -8.81 -4.47
CA SER A 150 0.81 -10.10 -3.78
C SER A 150 1.39 -11.19 -4.68
N SER A 151 2.15 -12.13 -4.10
CA SER A 151 2.62 -13.34 -4.80
C SER A 151 1.49 -14.24 -5.33
N LYS A 152 0.26 -14.06 -4.86
CA LYS A 152 -0.93 -14.79 -5.33
C LYS A 152 -1.63 -14.13 -6.52
N THR A 153 -1.17 -12.95 -6.96
CA THR A 153 -1.75 -12.23 -8.09
C THR A 153 -1.47 -12.95 -9.40
N LYS A 154 -2.38 -12.83 -10.37
CA LYS A 154 -2.13 -13.31 -11.73
C LYS A 154 -0.88 -12.63 -12.29
N MET A 155 -0.05 -13.40 -12.99
CA MET A 155 1.25 -12.94 -13.51
C MET A 155 1.13 -11.65 -14.34
N PHE A 156 0.15 -11.58 -15.25
CA PHE A 156 -0.08 -10.40 -16.08
C PHE A 156 -0.41 -9.14 -15.24
N ASP A 157 -1.35 -9.25 -14.31
CA ASP A 157 -1.73 -8.12 -13.45
C ASP A 157 -0.54 -7.66 -12.59
N SER A 158 0.27 -8.60 -12.09
CA SER A 158 1.50 -8.27 -11.37
C SER A 158 2.53 -7.56 -12.26
N MET A 159 2.68 -7.97 -13.52
CA MET A 159 3.60 -7.33 -14.47
C MET A 159 3.20 -5.88 -14.75
N VAL A 160 1.93 -5.63 -15.01
CA VAL A 160 1.38 -4.27 -15.21
C VAL A 160 1.64 -3.40 -13.99
N MET A 161 1.33 -3.90 -12.79
CA MET A 161 1.53 -3.13 -11.56
C MET A 161 3.01 -2.85 -11.29
N ASN A 162 3.88 -3.84 -11.45
CA ASN A 162 5.32 -3.64 -11.26
C ASN A 162 5.90 -2.67 -12.30
N ALA A 163 5.40 -2.69 -13.54
CA ALA A 163 5.79 -1.73 -14.57
C ALA A 163 5.30 -0.32 -14.25
N PHE A 164 4.06 -0.17 -13.75
CA PHE A 164 3.57 1.12 -13.29
C PHE A 164 4.42 1.68 -12.14
N SER A 165 4.78 0.86 -11.15
CA SER A 165 5.71 1.26 -10.09
C SER A 165 7.05 1.74 -10.69
N HIS A 166 7.68 0.96 -11.57
CA HIS A 166 8.92 1.37 -12.22
C HIS A 166 8.77 2.68 -12.99
N TYR A 167 7.71 2.80 -13.79
CA TYR A 167 7.37 4.01 -14.52
C TYR A 167 7.31 5.24 -13.61
N THR A 168 6.62 5.14 -12.47
CA THR A 168 6.48 6.28 -11.54
C THR A 168 7.82 6.81 -11.05
N TRP A 169 8.81 5.94 -10.86
CA TRP A 169 10.16 6.34 -10.49
C TRP A 169 10.89 7.01 -11.67
N CYS A 170 10.76 6.47 -12.89
CA CYS A 170 11.36 7.07 -14.07
C CYS A 170 10.80 8.47 -14.38
N CYS A 171 9.47 8.62 -14.44
CA CYS A 171 8.86 9.89 -14.81
C CYS A 171 9.02 10.97 -13.73
N THR A 172 9.16 10.56 -12.45
CA THR A 172 9.48 11.48 -11.35
C THR A 172 10.97 11.71 -11.17
N GLN A 173 11.82 11.25 -12.10
CA GLN A 173 13.28 11.41 -12.05
C GLN A 173 13.91 10.88 -10.76
N GLY A 174 13.33 9.79 -10.25
CA GLY A 174 13.76 9.08 -9.06
C GLY A 174 13.20 9.59 -7.74
N GLU A 175 12.32 10.60 -7.76
CA GLU A 175 11.81 11.23 -6.54
C GLU A 175 10.82 10.35 -5.77
N CYS A 176 10.05 9.50 -6.46
CA CYS A 176 9.16 8.56 -5.76
C CYS A 176 8.81 7.30 -6.57
N VAL A 177 8.38 6.25 -5.86
CA VAL A 177 7.80 5.04 -6.43
C VAL A 177 6.41 4.79 -5.83
N VAL A 178 5.43 4.51 -6.69
CA VAL A 178 4.07 4.12 -6.27
C VAL A 178 3.98 2.61 -6.14
N THR A 179 3.56 2.12 -4.97
CA THR A 179 3.45 0.69 -4.64
C THR A 179 2.13 0.35 -3.92
N GLY A 180 1.92 -0.91 -3.55
CA GLY A 180 0.81 -1.31 -2.70
C GLY A 180 -0.57 -1.15 -3.35
N MET A 181 -0.65 -1.35 -4.67
CA MET A 181 -1.85 -1.25 -5.49
C MET A 181 -2.86 -2.32 -5.08
N LYS A 182 -4.05 -1.87 -4.69
CA LYS A 182 -5.16 -2.71 -4.26
C LYS A 182 -6.43 -2.19 -4.89
N GLY A 183 -7.34 -3.10 -5.24
CA GLY A 183 -8.56 -2.69 -5.92
C GLY A 183 -9.27 -3.83 -6.61
N VAL A 184 -10.01 -3.49 -7.66
CA VAL A 184 -10.78 -4.42 -8.48
C VAL A 184 -10.34 -4.27 -9.94
N LYS A 185 -10.24 -5.39 -10.64
CA LYS A 185 -10.02 -5.42 -12.08
C LYS A 185 -11.33 -5.77 -12.79
N GLU A 186 -11.69 -5.00 -13.80
CA GLU A 186 -12.80 -5.24 -14.71
C GLU A 186 -12.28 -5.12 -16.14
N PHE A 187 -12.21 -6.25 -16.85
CA PHE A 187 -11.55 -6.33 -18.17
C PHE A 187 -10.12 -5.76 -18.15
N GLU A 188 -9.88 -4.63 -18.81
CA GLU A 188 -8.58 -3.95 -18.87
C GLU A 188 -8.46 -2.77 -17.89
N ASP A 189 -9.55 -2.45 -17.18
CA ASP A 189 -9.61 -1.39 -16.19
C ASP A 189 -9.23 -1.92 -14.81
N TYR A 190 -8.29 -1.23 -14.17
CA TYR A 190 -7.88 -1.46 -12.81
C TYR A 190 -8.35 -0.30 -11.95
N PHE A 191 -9.46 -0.49 -11.25
CA PHE A 191 -9.94 0.48 -10.27
C PHE A 191 -9.19 0.27 -8.96
N LEU A 192 -8.36 1.23 -8.58
CA LEU A 192 -7.44 1.14 -7.45
C LEU A 192 -7.86 2.12 -6.34
N THR A 193 -7.77 1.66 -5.09
CA THR A 193 -7.81 2.56 -3.92
C THR A 193 -6.47 3.28 -3.77
N THR A 194 -6.39 4.25 -2.85
CA THR A 194 -5.19 5.03 -2.62
C THR A 194 -3.96 4.14 -2.35
N PRO A 195 -2.94 4.18 -3.22
CA PRO A 195 -1.74 3.37 -3.07
C PRO A 195 -0.79 3.90 -2.00
N VAL A 196 0.30 3.17 -1.78
CA VAL A 196 1.45 3.65 -1.02
C VAL A 196 2.39 4.38 -1.97
N ILE A 197 3.02 5.44 -1.50
CA ILE A 197 4.10 6.12 -2.23
C ILE A 197 5.31 6.11 -1.31
N HIS A 198 6.46 5.70 -1.86
CA HIS A 198 7.74 5.88 -1.22
C HIS A 198 8.47 7.02 -1.92
N SER A 199 8.82 8.06 -1.19
CA SER A 199 9.54 9.22 -1.72
C SER A 199 10.92 9.31 -1.10
N ARG A 200 11.87 9.97 -1.77
CA ARG A 200 13.23 10.13 -1.21
C ARG A 200 13.23 10.79 0.18
N GLU A 201 12.31 11.74 0.38
CA GLU A 201 12.17 12.52 1.62
C GLU A 201 11.23 11.90 2.65
N GLY A 202 10.52 10.82 2.33
CA GLY A 202 9.56 10.21 3.27
C GLY A 202 8.30 11.06 3.53
N LYS A 203 7.88 11.90 2.59
CA LYS A 203 6.84 12.92 2.80
C LYS A 203 5.40 12.42 2.71
N TYR A 204 5.15 11.21 2.22
CA TYR A 204 3.79 10.69 2.02
C TYR A 204 3.20 9.99 3.25
N GLY A 205 3.55 10.47 4.43
CA GLY A 205 3.08 9.99 5.73
C GLY A 205 3.62 8.61 6.12
N ARG A 206 3.07 8.04 7.19
CA ARG A 206 3.64 6.87 7.89
C ARG A 206 3.92 5.61 7.05
N THR A 207 3.28 5.43 5.90
CA THR A 207 3.53 4.27 5.02
C THR A 207 4.64 4.51 3.99
N ASP A 208 5.11 5.75 3.88
CA ASP A 208 6.29 6.11 3.11
C ASP A 208 7.53 5.64 3.89
N LEU A 209 8.30 4.74 3.29
CA LEU A 209 9.52 4.17 3.88
C LEU A 209 10.77 4.90 3.37
N GLY A 210 10.61 6.06 2.73
CA GLY A 210 11.74 6.81 2.23
C GLY A 210 12.45 6.12 1.07
N GLN A 211 13.75 6.41 0.96
CA GLN A 211 14.67 5.69 0.08
C GLN A 211 14.66 4.17 0.30
N MET A 212 14.50 3.69 1.55
CA MET A 212 14.44 2.25 1.82
C MET A 212 13.27 1.57 1.10
N GLY A 213 12.13 2.26 0.98
CA GLY A 213 10.98 1.74 0.24
C GLY A 213 11.23 1.66 -1.27
N ILE A 214 11.95 2.65 -1.81
CA ILE A 214 12.40 2.68 -3.21
C ILE A 214 13.38 1.52 -3.48
N ASP A 215 14.41 1.39 -2.65
CA ASP A 215 15.44 0.36 -2.78
C ASP A 215 14.82 -1.04 -2.68
N ASN A 216 13.90 -1.25 -1.73
CA ASN A 216 13.24 -2.53 -1.57
C ASN A 216 12.35 -2.89 -2.76
N PHE A 217 11.67 -1.92 -3.38
CA PHE A 217 10.93 -2.18 -4.61
C PHE A 217 11.88 -2.69 -5.70
N PHE A 218 12.99 -1.99 -5.92
CA PHE A 218 13.92 -2.27 -6.99
C PHE A 218 14.76 -3.53 -6.78
N ALA A 219 15.12 -3.87 -5.55
CA ALA A 219 15.78 -5.13 -5.21
C ALA A 219 14.93 -6.36 -5.58
N ASN A 220 13.61 -6.20 -5.65
CA ASN A 220 12.66 -7.25 -6.01
C ASN A 220 12.04 -7.06 -7.40
N HIS A 221 12.34 -5.97 -8.09
CA HIS A 221 11.77 -5.66 -9.40
C HIS A 221 12.49 -6.45 -10.49
N GLN A 222 11.72 -7.14 -11.32
CA GLN A 222 12.20 -7.70 -12.57
C GLN A 222 11.48 -6.97 -13.70
N CYS A 223 12.25 -6.27 -14.54
CA CYS A 223 11.73 -5.61 -15.73
C CYS A 223 10.98 -6.64 -16.59
N ASN A 224 9.87 -6.21 -17.16
CA ASN A 224 9.02 -7.05 -17.99
C ASN A 224 8.67 -6.33 -19.31
N ASN A 225 7.79 -6.92 -20.11
CA ASN A 225 7.44 -6.39 -21.43
C ASN A 225 6.80 -4.99 -21.41
N PHE A 226 6.26 -4.55 -20.28
CA PHE A 226 5.73 -3.20 -20.07
C PHE A 226 6.81 -2.19 -19.61
N CYS A 227 8.01 -2.66 -19.25
CA CYS A 227 9.14 -1.82 -18.85
C CYS A 227 10.13 -1.56 -19.99
N ARG A 228 9.84 -2.00 -21.23
CA ARG A 228 10.85 -2.11 -22.31
C ARG A 228 11.54 -0.79 -22.64
N ASP A 229 10.79 0.31 -22.63
CA ASP A 229 11.28 1.65 -22.96
C ASP A 229 11.65 2.46 -21.72
N LEU A 230 11.55 1.86 -20.53
CA LEU A 230 11.95 2.49 -19.28
C LEU A 230 13.45 2.26 -19.03
N PRO A 231 14.18 3.29 -18.58
CA PRO A 231 15.56 3.15 -18.17
C PRO A 231 15.71 1.98 -17.19
N ARG A 232 16.65 1.08 -17.47
CA ARG A 232 16.92 -0.02 -16.55
C ARG A 232 17.86 0.44 -15.44
N LEU A 233 17.72 -0.15 -14.27
CA LEU A 233 18.56 0.17 -13.12
C LEU A 233 20.07 -0.05 -13.37
N ASP A 234 20.41 -1.08 -14.16
CA ASP A 234 21.77 -1.40 -14.55
C ASP A 234 22.38 -0.36 -15.51
N GLU A 235 21.54 0.36 -16.25
CA GLU A 235 21.94 1.42 -17.19
C GLU A 235 22.04 2.79 -16.51
N LEU A 236 21.28 3.02 -15.43
CA LEU A 236 21.21 4.30 -14.73
C LEU A 236 22.33 4.54 -13.72
N GLY A 237 23.11 3.52 -13.34
CA GLY A 237 24.17 3.66 -12.34
C GLY A 237 23.69 4.09 -10.94
N CYS A 238 22.38 4.15 -10.71
CA CYS A 238 21.76 4.67 -9.48
C CYS A 238 21.80 3.68 -8.30
N PHE A 239 22.17 2.44 -8.54
CA PHE A 239 22.77 1.60 -7.50
C PHE A 239 24.25 1.50 -7.83
N PRO A 240 25.15 2.02 -6.98
CA PRO A 240 26.53 1.60 -7.08
C PRO A 240 26.51 0.08 -7.10
N LYS A 241 27.17 -0.53 -8.09
CA LYS A 241 27.43 -1.99 -8.08
C LYS A 241 28.16 -2.41 -6.79
N ASP A 242 28.67 -1.42 -6.05
CA ASP A 242 29.27 -1.46 -4.72
C ASP A 242 28.51 -0.57 -3.69
N SER A 243 27.17 -0.52 -3.71
CA SER A 243 26.42 0.20 -2.67
C SER A 243 26.46 -0.64 -1.39
N ASP A 244 26.90 -0.05 -0.27
CA ASP A 244 27.10 -0.65 1.07
C ASP A 244 25.86 -1.32 1.74
N LEU A 245 24.95 -1.89 0.96
CA LEU A 245 24.01 -2.93 1.38
C LEU A 245 24.68 -4.30 1.24
N ASP A 246 25.73 -4.52 2.04
CA ASP A 246 26.19 -5.87 2.31
C ASP A 246 25.13 -6.57 3.18
N LEU A 247 24.45 -7.57 2.62
CA LEU A 247 23.66 -8.54 3.36
C LEU A 247 24.59 -9.32 4.31
N VAL A 248 24.84 -8.79 5.50
CA VAL A 248 25.62 -9.51 6.52
C VAL A 248 24.73 -10.58 7.16
N ALA A 249 24.87 -11.82 6.70
CA ALA A 249 24.28 -12.99 7.34
C ALA A 249 25.06 -13.31 8.64
N PHE A 250 24.46 -13.08 9.80
CA PHE A 250 24.99 -13.61 11.07
C PHE A 250 24.41 -15.01 11.33
N GLN A 251 25.23 -16.05 11.16
CA GLN A 251 25.00 -17.38 11.72
C GLN A 251 25.29 -17.32 13.22
N LEU A 252 24.28 -17.44 14.08
CA LEU A 252 24.51 -17.86 15.47
C LEU A 252 24.48 -19.39 15.48
N GLU A 253 25.66 -20.02 15.47
CA GLU A 253 25.78 -21.43 15.76
C GLU A 253 25.45 -21.71 17.24
N SER A 254 24.57 -22.69 17.41
CA SER A 254 24.36 -23.55 18.56
C SER A 254 25.39 -23.46 19.69
N ALA A 255 25.03 -22.79 20.79
CA ALA A 255 25.47 -23.17 22.12
C ALA A 255 24.25 -23.20 23.04
N GLY A 256 23.98 -24.36 23.64
CA GLY A 256 22.83 -24.57 24.51
C GLY A 256 22.77 -23.53 25.64
N GLY A 257 21.62 -22.90 25.79
CA GLY A 257 21.35 -21.97 26.87
C GLY A 257 20.24 -20.99 26.51
N ILE A 258 19.15 -21.05 27.27
CA ILE A 258 18.12 -20.01 27.25
C ILE A 258 18.77 -18.69 27.67
N PHE A 259 19.07 -17.81 26.72
CA PHE A 259 19.35 -16.40 26.99
C PHE A 259 18.27 -15.55 26.31
N THR A 260 17.14 -15.40 27.00
CA THR A 260 16.25 -14.27 26.79
C THR A 260 16.92 -13.02 27.37
N LYS A 261 17.90 -12.45 26.67
CA LYS A 261 18.21 -11.02 26.86
C LYS A 261 17.28 -10.25 25.96
N LYS A 262 16.23 -9.66 26.54
CA LYS A 262 15.48 -8.57 25.91
C LYS A 262 16.49 -7.50 25.51
N PHE A 263 16.80 -7.42 24.21
CA PHE A 263 17.38 -6.20 23.66
C PHE A 263 16.25 -5.18 23.57
N ASN A 264 16.27 -4.18 24.43
CA ASN A 264 15.59 -2.91 24.16
C ASN A 264 16.44 -2.20 23.10
N SER A 265 16.05 -2.28 21.84
CA SER A 265 16.66 -1.46 20.79
C SER A 265 15.59 -1.02 19.78
N ASP A 266 15.71 0.23 19.33
CA ASP A 266 14.90 0.85 18.27
C ASP A 266 15.26 0.33 16.87
N ILE A 267 15.70 -0.94 16.77
CA ILE A 267 16.09 -1.57 15.51
C ILE A 267 14.82 -2.13 14.83
N PRO A 268 14.55 -1.81 13.56
CA PRO A 268 13.43 -2.40 12.83
C PRO A 268 13.70 -3.91 12.58
N VAL A 269 13.02 -4.75 13.35
CA VAL A 269 12.95 -6.20 13.13
C VAL A 269 12.09 -6.48 11.90
N ILE A 270 12.66 -7.04 10.84
CA ILE A 270 11.91 -7.54 9.68
C ILE A 270 11.31 -8.92 10.05
N PRO A 271 9.99 -9.12 10.03
CA PRO A 271 9.42 -10.44 10.25
C PRO A 271 9.51 -11.30 8.98
N ARG A 272 10.11 -12.50 9.13
CA ARG A 272 10.03 -13.70 8.27
C ARG A 272 9.72 -13.46 6.78
N ILE A 273 10.74 -13.50 5.93
CA ILE A 273 10.57 -13.88 4.52
C ILE A 273 10.59 -15.41 4.47
N GLY A 274 9.44 -16.02 4.20
CA GLY A 274 9.35 -17.46 4.00
C GLY A 274 9.50 -17.83 2.53
N SER A 275 10.45 -18.72 2.22
CA SER A 275 10.22 -19.81 1.27
C SER A 275 11.10 -21.00 1.64
N THR A 276 10.49 -21.97 2.31
CA THR A 276 11.01 -23.33 2.49
C THR A 276 10.63 -24.16 1.26
N VAL A 277 11.48 -24.26 0.24
CA VAL A 277 11.61 -25.46 -0.63
C VAL A 277 13.00 -25.40 -1.30
N HIS A 278 13.86 -26.37 -1.02
CA HIS A 278 15.07 -26.60 -1.81
C HIS A 278 14.65 -26.98 -3.24
N CYS A 279 15.06 -26.21 -4.24
CA CYS A 279 14.99 -26.63 -5.63
C CYS A 279 16.29 -27.39 -5.94
N ASP A 280 16.20 -28.63 -6.42
CA ASP A 280 17.36 -29.46 -6.82
C ASP A 280 18.14 -28.90 -8.04
N LYS A 281 17.88 -27.65 -8.43
CA LYS A 281 18.56 -26.94 -9.51
C LYS A 281 19.45 -25.85 -8.90
N PRO A 282 20.79 -25.90 -9.09
CA PRO A 282 21.75 -24.94 -8.54
C PRO A 282 21.39 -23.47 -8.85
N SER A 283 20.79 -23.23 -10.01
CA SER A 283 20.43 -21.90 -10.53
C SER A 283 19.39 -21.11 -9.71
N HIS A 284 18.85 -21.65 -8.62
CA HIS A 284 17.89 -20.96 -7.74
C HIS A 284 18.37 -20.79 -6.29
N CYS A 285 19.63 -21.09 -5.99
CA CYS A 285 20.20 -20.86 -4.68
C CYS A 285 20.64 -19.40 -4.52
N VAL A 286 20.22 -18.74 -3.42
CA VAL A 286 20.66 -17.37 -3.06
C VAL A 286 22.19 -17.29 -3.01
N CYS A 287 22.88 -18.36 -2.59
CA CYS A 287 24.34 -18.40 -2.54
C CYS A 287 25.00 -18.29 -3.92
N GLU A 288 24.38 -18.83 -4.98
CA GLU A 288 24.92 -18.75 -6.35
C GLU A 288 24.72 -17.35 -6.95
N PHE A 289 23.59 -16.70 -6.66
CA PHE A 289 23.34 -15.31 -7.04
C PHE A 289 24.38 -14.34 -6.44
N PHE A 290 24.81 -14.58 -5.20
CA PHE A 290 25.82 -13.75 -4.52
C PHE A 290 27.27 -14.29 -4.62
N ARG A 291 27.50 -15.39 -5.36
CA ARG A 291 28.81 -16.07 -5.48
C ARG A 291 29.49 -16.38 -4.13
N LEU A 292 28.69 -16.67 -3.11
CA LEU A 292 29.19 -17.04 -1.79
C LEU A 292 29.68 -18.50 -1.82
N PRO A 293 30.78 -18.85 -1.11
CA PRO A 293 31.23 -20.23 -0.99
C PRO A 293 30.19 -21.04 -0.19
N CYS A 294 29.32 -21.78 -0.87
CA CYS A 294 28.36 -22.69 -0.24
C CYS A 294 28.87 -24.14 -0.35
N PRO A 295 29.13 -24.84 0.76
CA PRO A 295 29.50 -26.25 0.72
C PRO A 295 28.22 -27.08 0.49
N HIS A 296 27.85 -27.32 -0.76
CA HIS A 296 26.69 -28.14 -1.11
C HIS A 296 26.92 -29.61 -0.70
N ARG A 297 26.66 -29.95 0.57
CA ARG A 297 26.40 -31.33 1.05
C ARG A 297 25.89 -31.46 2.50
N ILE A 298 25.48 -30.38 3.17
CA ILE A 298 24.93 -30.46 4.52
C ILE A 298 23.58 -29.73 4.54
N GLU A 299 22.53 -30.45 4.92
CA GLU A 299 21.20 -29.89 5.14
C GLU A 299 21.28 -28.76 6.17
N HIS A 300 20.82 -27.55 5.83
CA HIS A 300 20.72 -26.45 6.78
C HIS A 300 19.26 -26.14 7.08
N THR A 301 18.86 -26.27 8.35
CA THR A 301 17.57 -25.82 8.85
C THR A 301 17.56 -24.29 8.99
N SER A 302 16.62 -23.65 8.31
CA SER A 302 16.39 -22.21 8.19
C SER A 302 16.71 -21.36 9.44
N GLY A 303 17.57 -20.36 9.28
CA GLY A 303 17.80 -19.25 10.23
C GLY A 303 17.36 -17.90 9.65
N LEU A 304 16.85 -17.01 10.51
CA LEU A 304 16.38 -15.67 10.16
C LEU A 304 17.49 -14.81 9.53
N ILE A 305 17.19 -14.15 8.42
CA ILE A 305 18.06 -13.15 7.79
C ILE A 305 17.62 -11.76 8.25
N TYR A 306 18.53 -10.99 8.84
CA TYR A 306 18.35 -9.57 9.12
C TYR A 306 19.13 -8.77 8.09
N ALA A 307 18.48 -7.79 7.46
CA ALA A 307 19.17 -6.79 6.64
C ALA A 307 19.48 -5.59 7.54
N ILE A 308 20.76 -5.27 7.72
CA ILE A 308 21.22 -4.10 8.48
C ILE A 308 22.19 -3.32 7.58
N ASN A 309 22.07 -2.00 7.56
CA ASN A 309 22.96 -1.11 6.81
C ASN A 309 24.38 -1.11 7.43
N ARG A 310 25.43 -1.30 6.62
CA ARG A 310 26.84 -1.35 7.07
C ARG A 310 27.30 -0.03 7.71
N SER A 311 26.84 1.11 7.19
CA SER A 311 27.15 2.43 7.74
C SER A 311 26.59 2.62 9.15
N TYR A 312 25.40 2.08 9.43
CA TYR A 312 24.79 2.08 10.77
C TYR A 312 25.61 1.26 11.78
N VAL A 313 26.20 0.15 11.34
CA VAL A 313 27.05 -0.70 12.19
C VAL A 313 28.39 -0.01 12.50
N GLN A 314 29.00 0.65 11.51
CA GLN A 314 30.28 1.33 11.69
C GLN A 314 30.19 2.58 12.57
N GLU A 315 29.07 3.30 12.54
CA GLU A 315 28.82 4.46 13.41
C GLU A 315 28.65 4.06 14.89
N LYS A 316 28.15 2.85 15.16
CA LYS A 316 27.89 2.33 16.52
C LYS A 316 29.03 1.52 17.13
N ILE A 317 30.04 1.14 16.34
CA ILE A 317 31.22 0.38 16.79
C ILE A 317 32.42 1.29 17.15
N ARG A 318 32.28 2.61 17.00
CA ARG A 318 33.26 3.59 17.52
C ARG A 318 32.98 3.99 18.96
#